data_AF-A0A9D6NE20-F1
#
_entry.id   AF-A0A9D6NE20-F1
#
_cell.length_a   1.000
_cell.length_b   1.000
_cell.length_c   1.000
_cell.angle_alpha   90.00
_cell.angle_beta   90.00
_cell.angle_gamma   90.00
#
_symmetry.space_group_name_H-M   'P 1'
#
loop_
_entity.id
_entity.type
_entity.pdbx_description
1 polymer ?
#
loop_
_entity_poly.entity_id
_entity_poly.type
_entity_poly.pdbx_seq_one_letter_code
_entity_poly.pdbx_strand_id
1 'polypeptide(L)'
;MRKRRGMTLIETLVALFLFALFGLAAAASLNLAMRQWGVVATRVNATQSARFLSGLIVNEIRQGLPNHHPTLGYQGAGLSATALLLPNTNTQQSSELIFTEPNSNSYNPLSAAWNPQAPQHYKRVRYFVRAGNTEVVREETSYSSAGIPTTTEEVVGRGDFLSLQFDWQSSNLVDVTVRAREGDTSQYHKDVSYVSRCYLLGR
;
A
#
# COMPACT_ATOMS: atom_id res chain seq x y z
N MET A 1 -62.53 -21.58 -36.32
CA MET A 1 -61.49 -20.52 -36.34
C MET A 1 -61.85 -19.42 -35.34
N ARG A 2 -61.07 -19.24 -34.26
CA ARG A 2 -61.29 -18.15 -33.29
C ARG A 2 -60.85 -16.83 -33.91
N LYS A 3 -61.78 -15.87 -34.11
CA LYS A 3 -61.46 -14.50 -34.52
C LYS A 3 -60.59 -13.84 -33.44
N ARG A 4 -59.36 -13.45 -33.78
CA ARG A 4 -58.54 -12.57 -32.93
C ARG A 4 -59.30 -11.25 -32.77
N ARG A 5 -59.67 -10.89 -31.55
CA ARG A 5 -60.16 -9.54 -31.24
C ARG A 5 -58.92 -8.63 -31.19
N GLY A 6 -58.94 -7.54 -31.96
CA GLY A 6 -57.90 -6.50 -31.88
C GLY A 6 -57.95 -5.79 -30.52
N MET A 7 -56.82 -5.22 -30.10
CA MET A 7 -56.79 -4.38 -28.91
C MET A 7 -57.69 -3.17 -29.08
N THR A 8 -58.44 -2.86 -28.04
CA THR A 8 -59.18 -1.60 -27.92
C THR A 8 -58.20 -0.44 -27.71
N LEU A 9 -58.58 0.78 -28.10
CA LEU A 9 -57.75 1.98 -27.93
C LEU A 9 -57.29 2.17 -26.47
N ILE A 10 -58.15 1.86 -25.51
CA ILE A 10 -57.86 1.95 -24.07
C ILE A 10 -56.78 0.93 -23.68
N GLU A 11 -56.86 -0.31 -24.14
CA GLU A 11 -55.83 -1.33 -23.88
C GLU A 11 -54.47 -0.91 -24.42
N THR A 12 -54.43 -0.30 -25.62
CA THR A 12 -53.18 0.20 -26.20
C THR A 12 -52.59 1.35 -25.39
N LEU A 13 -53.41 2.27 -24.90
CA LEU A 13 -52.97 3.37 -24.04
C LEU A 13 -52.44 2.87 -22.69
N VAL A 14 -53.13 1.92 -22.06
CA VAL A 14 -52.68 1.29 -20.81
C VAL A 14 -51.36 0.55 -21.02
N ALA A 15 -51.22 -0.20 -22.12
CA ALA A 15 -49.99 -0.90 -22.45
C ALA A 15 -48.81 0.07 -22.67
N LEU A 16 -49.02 1.17 -23.39
CA LEU A 16 -48.01 2.22 -23.59
C LEU A 16 -47.61 2.87 -22.27
N PHE A 17 -48.57 3.18 -21.41
CA PHE A 17 -48.29 3.79 -20.11
C PHE A 17 -47.50 2.86 -19.19
N LEU A 18 -47.89 1.58 -19.11
CA LEU A 18 -47.14 0.56 -18.36
C LEU A 18 -45.73 0.41 -18.93
N PHE A 19 -45.57 0.35 -20.25
CA PHE A 19 -44.27 0.24 -20.89
C PHE A 19 -43.37 1.45 -20.58
N ALA A 20 -43.93 2.67 -20.61
CA ALA A 20 -43.21 3.88 -20.23
C ALA A 20 -42.79 3.87 -18.75
N LEU A 21 -43.68 3.45 -17.85
CA LEU A 21 -43.37 3.28 -16.43
C LEU A 21 -42.25 2.26 -16.19
N PHE A 22 -42.32 1.10 -16.84
CA PHE A 22 -41.26 0.08 -16.77
C PHE A 22 -39.94 0.59 -17.35
N GLY A 23 -39.98 1.33 -18.47
CA GLY A 23 -38.79 1.94 -19.06
C GLY A 23 -38.12 2.95 -18.12
N LEU A 24 -38.90 3.81 -17.46
CA LEU A 24 -38.39 4.75 -16.47
C LEU A 24 -37.83 4.05 -15.23
N ALA A 25 -38.51 3.02 -14.73
CA ALA A 25 -38.05 2.24 -13.58
C ALA A 25 -36.72 1.50 -13.91
N ALA A 26 -36.60 0.92 -15.10
CA ALA A 26 -35.38 0.26 -15.56
C ALA A 26 -34.24 1.27 -15.78
N ALA A 27 -34.52 2.45 -16.33
CA ALA A 27 -33.51 3.51 -16.48
C ALA A 27 -33.04 4.02 -15.10
N ALA A 28 -33.93 4.18 -14.14
CA ALA A 28 -33.59 4.57 -12.77
C ALA A 28 -32.72 3.51 -12.08
N SER A 29 -33.08 2.23 -12.20
CA SER A 29 -32.29 1.13 -11.61
C SER A 29 -30.91 1.01 -12.25
N LEU A 30 -30.80 1.17 -13.57
CA LEU A 30 -29.52 1.16 -14.28
C LEU A 30 -28.62 2.32 -13.83
N ASN A 31 -29.16 3.53 -13.71
CA ASN A 31 -28.40 4.69 -13.22
C ASN A 31 -27.88 4.48 -11.80
N LEU A 32 -28.69 3.88 -10.91
CA LEU A 32 -28.25 3.52 -9.56
C LEU A 32 -27.16 2.45 -9.60
N ALA A 33 -27.33 1.40 -10.42
CA ALA A 33 -26.33 0.34 -10.57
C ALA A 33 -24.99 0.87 -11.08
N MET A 34 -24.99 1.77 -12.07
CA MET A 34 -23.76 2.38 -12.60
C MET A 34 -23.04 3.23 -11.55
N ARG A 35 -23.78 4.01 -10.75
CA ARG A 35 -23.18 4.79 -9.66
C ARG A 35 -22.57 3.89 -8.59
N GLN A 36 -23.28 2.83 -8.20
CA GLN A 36 -22.77 1.85 -7.25
C GLN A 36 -21.52 1.14 -7.79
N TRP A 37 -21.51 0.80 -9.08
CA TRP A 37 -20.35 0.19 -9.73
C TRP A 37 -19.11 1.11 -9.67
N GLY A 38 -19.29 2.41 -9.92
CA GLY A 38 -18.22 3.40 -9.78
C GLY A 38 -17.61 3.43 -8.37
N VAL A 39 -18.47 3.45 -7.34
CA VAL A 39 -18.02 3.43 -5.93
C VAL A 39 -17.30 2.13 -5.58
N VAL A 40 -17.76 0.98 -6.10
CA VAL A 40 -17.09 -0.30 -5.87
C VAL A 40 -15.72 -0.33 -6.56
N ALA A 41 -15.64 0.14 -7.80
CA ALA A 41 -14.39 0.16 -8.57
C ALA A 41 -13.31 1.00 -7.87
N THR A 42 -13.65 2.22 -7.42
CA THR A 42 -12.69 3.07 -6.71
C THR A 42 -12.24 2.45 -5.38
N ARG A 43 -13.16 1.83 -4.64
CA ARG A 43 -12.83 1.14 -3.38
C ARG A 43 -11.91 -0.06 -3.60
N VAL A 44 -12.12 -0.81 -4.69
CA VAL A 44 -11.23 -1.92 -5.06
C VAL A 44 -9.83 -1.40 -5.36
N ASN A 45 -9.70 -0.33 -6.13
CA ASN A 45 -8.40 0.29 -6.44
C ASN A 45 -7.70 0.77 -5.17
N ALA A 46 -8.39 1.53 -4.29
CA ALA A 46 -7.82 1.99 -3.02
C ALA A 46 -7.36 0.81 -2.14
N THR A 47 -8.13 -0.29 -2.10
CA THR A 47 -7.76 -1.49 -1.35
C THR A 47 -6.52 -2.17 -1.95
N GLN A 48 -6.41 -2.24 -3.27
CA GLN A 48 -5.25 -2.80 -3.95
C GLN A 48 -4.00 -1.96 -3.70
N SER A 49 -4.09 -0.63 -3.81
CA SER A 49 -2.99 0.30 -3.50
C SER A 49 -2.50 0.15 -2.05
N ALA A 50 -3.42 0.14 -1.08
CA ALA A 50 -3.07 -0.03 0.33
C ALA A 50 -2.40 -1.39 0.61
N ARG A 51 -2.92 -2.47 0.01
CA ARG A 51 -2.34 -3.82 0.14
C ARG A 51 -0.95 -3.91 -0.49
N PHE A 52 -0.79 -3.37 -1.70
CA PHE A 52 0.48 -3.38 -2.41
C PHE A 52 1.55 -2.64 -1.60
N LEU A 53 1.27 -1.39 -1.19
CA LEU A 53 2.20 -0.57 -0.42
C LEU A 53 2.57 -1.22 0.92
N SER A 54 1.57 -1.72 1.64
CA SER A 54 1.82 -2.40 2.92
C SER A 54 2.66 -3.66 2.73
N GLY A 55 2.38 -4.46 1.70
CA GLY A 55 3.13 -5.65 1.36
C GLY A 55 4.58 -5.35 0.95
N LEU A 56 4.78 -4.31 0.14
CA LEU A 56 6.09 -3.83 -0.28
C LEU A 56 6.93 -3.40 0.92
N ILE A 57 6.40 -2.54 1.79
CA ILE A 57 7.10 -2.05 2.98
C ILE A 57 7.43 -3.22 3.93
N VAL A 58 6.45 -4.09 4.23
CA VAL A 58 6.69 -5.23 5.14
C VAL A 58 7.71 -6.21 4.57
N ASN A 59 7.66 -6.48 3.26
CA ASN A 59 8.63 -7.36 2.63
C ASN A 59 10.04 -6.77 2.70
N GLU A 60 10.18 -5.46 2.49
CA GLU A 60 11.48 -4.81 2.55
C GLU A 60 12.02 -4.73 3.99
N ILE A 61 11.18 -4.44 4.99
CA ILE A 61 11.57 -4.55 6.40
C ILE A 61 12.09 -5.96 6.73
N ARG A 62 11.43 -7.02 6.22
CA ARG A 62 11.88 -8.40 6.43
C ARG A 62 13.21 -8.69 5.76
N GLN A 63 13.45 -8.12 4.58
CA GLN A 63 14.71 -8.27 3.87
C GLN A 63 15.83 -7.44 4.49
N GLY A 64 15.51 -6.29 5.10
CA GLY A 64 16.43 -5.39 5.79
C GLY A 64 16.85 -5.85 7.18
N LEU A 65 16.40 -7.03 7.64
CA LEU A 65 16.84 -7.64 8.90
C LEU A 65 17.79 -8.81 8.67
N PRO A 66 18.84 -8.95 9.49
CA PRO A 66 19.71 -10.11 9.43
C PRO A 66 18.93 -11.34 9.85
N ASN A 67 19.08 -12.41 9.08
CA ASN A 67 18.48 -13.70 9.36
C ASN A 67 19.57 -14.77 9.26
N HIS A 68 19.55 -15.73 10.17
CA HIS A 68 20.44 -16.88 10.15
C HIS A 68 20.00 -17.93 9.11
N HIS A 69 18.79 -17.83 8.58
CA HIS A 69 18.27 -18.74 7.55
C HIS A 69 18.77 -18.36 6.13
N PRO A 70 19.36 -19.29 5.36
CA PRO A 70 20.01 -18.99 4.08
C PRO A 70 19.08 -18.56 2.94
N THR A 71 17.75 -18.62 3.11
CA THR A 71 16.76 -18.34 2.06
C THR A 71 15.84 -17.15 2.34
N LEU A 72 15.96 -16.48 3.50
CA LEU A 72 15.10 -15.36 3.89
C LEU A 72 15.96 -14.29 4.56
N GLY A 73 15.91 -13.03 4.13
CA GLY A 73 16.77 -11.96 4.70
C GLY A 73 18.24 -12.09 4.30
N TYR A 74 19.11 -11.22 4.84
CA TYR A 74 20.56 -11.32 4.58
C TYR A 74 21.28 -12.10 5.66
N GLN A 75 22.36 -12.79 5.28
CA GLN A 75 23.14 -13.63 6.18
C GLN A 75 23.77 -12.81 7.32
N GLY A 76 23.33 -13.07 8.55
CA GLY A 76 23.93 -12.49 9.75
C GLY A 76 25.20 -13.22 10.15
N ALA A 77 26.38 -12.63 9.91
CA ALA A 77 27.67 -13.16 10.38
C ALA A 77 27.94 -12.80 11.87
N GLY A 78 27.01 -13.15 12.76
CA GLY A 78 27.11 -12.79 14.19
C GLY A 78 27.03 -11.28 14.47
N LEU A 79 26.67 -10.47 13.47
CA LEU A 79 26.36 -9.07 13.66
C LEU A 79 25.00 -8.93 14.33
N SER A 80 24.96 -8.17 15.44
CA SER A 80 23.70 -7.67 15.98
C SER A 80 22.95 -6.93 14.89
N ALA A 81 21.64 -7.12 14.78
CA ALA A 81 20.80 -6.39 13.84
C ALA A 81 21.03 -4.88 14.01
N THR A 82 21.80 -4.28 13.10
CA THR A 82 22.13 -2.85 13.06
C THR A 82 21.11 -2.06 12.26
N ALA A 83 20.03 -2.71 11.82
CA ALA A 83 18.87 -2.04 11.26
C ALA A 83 18.24 -1.17 12.34
N LEU A 84 18.68 0.09 12.42
CA LEU A 84 18.04 1.10 13.25
C LEU A 84 16.70 1.43 12.60
N LEU A 85 15.67 0.72 13.01
CA LEU A 85 14.32 1.04 12.64
C LEU A 85 13.86 2.24 13.47
N LEU A 86 13.54 3.32 12.80
CA LEU A 86 12.90 4.49 13.37
C LEU A 86 11.52 4.65 12.72
N PRO A 87 10.50 4.95 13.53
CA PRO A 87 10.56 5.19 14.97
C PRO A 87 10.72 3.84 15.73
N ASN A 88 10.86 3.82 17.06
CA ASN A 88 11.17 2.60 17.83
C ASN A 88 10.34 2.54 19.12
N THR A 89 10.64 1.67 20.08
CA THR A 89 9.87 1.61 21.34
C THR A 89 9.84 2.92 22.14
N ASN A 90 10.78 3.84 21.91
CA ASN A 90 10.80 5.15 22.56
C ASN A 90 9.95 6.20 21.80
N THR A 91 9.67 5.93 20.53
CA THR A 91 8.80 6.74 19.67
C THR A 91 7.75 5.81 19.08
N GLN A 92 6.67 5.55 19.80
CA GLN A 92 5.78 4.45 19.46
C GLN A 92 5.09 4.61 18.08
N GLN A 93 4.87 5.84 17.62
CA GLN A 93 4.15 6.12 16.37
C GLN A 93 4.91 7.09 15.46
N SER A 94 4.83 6.87 14.14
CA SER A 94 5.32 7.80 13.12
C SER A 94 4.56 7.66 11.80
N SER A 95 4.56 8.73 11.00
CA SER A 95 4.10 8.74 9.61
C SER A 95 5.20 8.41 8.59
N GLU A 96 6.43 8.24 9.08
CA GLU A 96 7.57 7.79 8.31
C GLU A 96 8.24 6.59 8.95
N LEU A 97 8.84 5.75 8.12
CA LEU A 97 9.65 4.62 8.54
C LEU A 97 11.04 4.78 7.95
N ILE A 98 12.06 4.73 8.78
CA ILE A 98 13.46 4.76 8.39
C ILE A 98 14.10 3.47 8.88
N PHE A 99 14.85 2.78 8.03
CA PHE A 99 15.63 1.63 8.45
C PHE A 99 16.90 1.48 7.63
N THR A 100 17.81 0.67 8.12
CA THR A 100 19.05 0.35 7.43
C THR A 100 18.97 -1.07 6.89
N GLU A 101 19.34 -1.26 5.64
CA GLU A 101 19.41 -2.56 4.98
C GLU A 101 20.79 -2.75 4.32
N PRO A 102 21.22 -4.00 4.04
CA PRO A 102 22.47 -4.25 3.35
C PRO A 102 22.43 -3.72 1.92
N ASN A 103 23.57 -3.18 1.48
CA ASN A 103 23.76 -2.83 0.09
C ASN A 103 24.19 -4.07 -0.70
N SER A 104 23.33 -4.58 -1.58
CA SER A 104 23.59 -5.79 -2.37
C SER A 104 24.85 -5.73 -3.23
N ASN A 105 25.31 -4.52 -3.58
CA ASN A 105 26.51 -4.32 -4.40
C ASN A 105 27.82 -4.55 -3.63
N SER A 106 27.79 -4.51 -2.30
CA SER A 106 29.01 -4.49 -1.48
C SER A 106 28.92 -5.36 -0.22
N TYR A 107 27.72 -5.74 0.23
CA TYR A 107 27.51 -6.56 1.41
C TYR A 107 27.86 -8.03 1.13
N ASN A 108 29.05 -8.45 1.54
CA ASN A 108 29.50 -9.84 1.45
C ASN A 108 30.24 -10.26 2.73
N PRO A 109 29.53 -10.79 3.74
CA PRO A 109 30.15 -11.15 5.02
C PRO A 109 31.10 -12.37 4.95
N LEU A 110 31.10 -13.11 3.83
CA LEU A 110 32.02 -14.24 3.62
C LEU A 110 33.37 -13.83 3.03
N SER A 111 33.50 -12.57 2.58
CA SER A 111 34.75 -12.05 2.05
C SER A 111 35.73 -11.72 3.18
N ALA A 112 36.99 -12.16 3.05
CA ALA A 112 38.04 -11.83 4.01
C ALA A 112 38.34 -10.31 4.09
N ALA A 113 38.00 -9.55 3.05
CA ALA A 113 38.16 -8.10 3.01
C ALA A 113 36.93 -7.33 3.53
N TRP A 114 35.87 -8.02 3.97
CA TRP A 114 34.66 -7.38 4.46
C TRP A 114 34.87 -6.81 5.85
N ASN A 115 34.49 -5.54 6.02
CA ASN A 115 34.56 -4.84 7.27
C ASN A 115 33.15 -4.42 7.69
N PRO A 116 32.58 -4.94 8.79
CA PRO A 116 31.22 -4.61 9.21
C PRO A 116 31.01 -3.14 9.57
N GLN A 117 32.08 -2.36 9.77
CA GLN A 117 32.03 -0.94 10.07
C GLN A 117 32.06 -0.05 8.82
N ALA A 118 32.31 -0.62 7.64
CA ALA A 118 32.45 0.20 6.44
C ALA A 118 31.06 0.64 5.93
N PRO A 119 30.81 1.95 5.78
CA PRO A 119 29.46 2.49 5.56
C PRO A 119 28.84 2.05 4.23
N GLN A 120 29.65 1.77 3.21
CA GLN A 120 29.18 1.35 1.89
C GLN A 120 28.46 0.00 1.87
N HIS A 121 28.62 -0.82 2.91
CA HIS A 121 27.94 -2.12 3.04
C HIS A 121 26.47 -1.99 3.42
N TYR A 122 26.04 -0.80 3.83
CA TYR A 122 24.67 -0.54 4.25
C TYR A 122 24.11 0.64 3.48
N LYS A 123 22.79 0.69 3.43
CA LYS A 123 22.03 1.80 2.88
C LYS A 123 20.84 2.07 3.77
N ARG A 124 20.43 3.33 3.83
CA ARG A 124 19.28 3.76 4.62
C ARG A 124 18.07 3.88 3.69
N VAL A 125 16.98 3.24 4.05
CA VAL A 125 15.69 3.34 3.35
C VAL A 125 14.74 4.15 4.21
N ARG A 126 14.00 5.08 3.60
CA ARG A 126 12.97 5.88 4.23
C ARG A 126 11.69 5.83 3.42
N TYR A 127 10.58 5.48 4.07
CA TYR A 127 9.24 5.61 3.53
C TYR A 127 8.54 6.80 4.16
N PHE A 128 7.96 7.66 3.33
CA PHE A 128 7.17 8.79 3.78
C PHE A 128 6.14 9.17 2.71
N VAL A 129 5.19 10.02 3.12
CA VAL A 129 4.16 10.54 2.23
C VAL A 129 4.52 11.98 1.83
N ARG A 130 4.37 12.31 0.54
CA ARG A 130 4.63 13.64 -0.03
C ARG A 130 3.40 14.14 -0.81
N ALA A 131 3.50 15.37 -1.32
CA ALA A 131 2.56 15.99 -2.25
C ALA A 131 1.14 16.10 -1.68
N GLY A 132 1.02 16.53 -0.42
CA GLY A 132 -0.27 16.71 0.22
C GLY A 132 -1.03 15.40 0.45
N ASN A 133 -0.32 14.31 0.73
CA ASN A 133 -0.86 12.96 0.92
C ASN A 133 -1.28 12.23 -0.35
N THR A 134 -0.64 12.47 -1.49
CA THR A 134 -1.00 11.80 -2.76
C THR A 134 0.05 10.82 -3.27
N GLU A 135 1.27 10.90 -2.73
CA GLU A 135 2.40 10.07 -3.16
C GLU A 135 3.09 9.43 -1.96
N VAL A 136 3.34 8.12 -2.04
CA VAL A 136 4.27 7.43 -1.12
C VAL A 136 5.61 7.32 -1.81
N VAL A 137 6.64 7.84 -1.14
CA VAL A 137 8.01 7.91 -1.65
C VAL A 137 8.88 6.94 -0.85
N ARG A 138 9.68 6.18 -1.57
CA ARG A 138 10.81 5.40 -1.07
C ARG A 138 12.09 6.18 -1.36
N GLU A 139 12.75 6.66 -0.32
CA GLU A 139 14.06 7.30 -0.39
C GLU A 139 15.13 6.29 0.02
N GLU A 140 16.11 6.05 -0.85
CA GLU A 140 17.27 5.23 -0.56
C GLU A 140 18.51 6.12 -0.49
N THR A 141 19.25 6.02 0.61
CA THR A 141 20.53 6.70 0.81
C THR A 141 21.63 5.65 0.91
N SER A 142 22.46 5.55 -0.13
CA SER A 142 23.68 4.75 -0.13
C SER A 142 24.88 5.59 0.30
N TYR A 143 25.92 4.94 0.80
CA TYR A 143 27.14 5.62 1.26
C TYR A 143 28.36 5.14 0.48
N SER A 144 29.28 6.05 0.15
CA SER A 144 30.59 5.67 -0.37
C SER A 144 31.48 5.09 0.74
N SER A 145 32.65 4.55 0.40
CA SER A 145 33.64 4.09 1.40
C SER A 145 34.12 5.19 2.34
N ALA A 146 34.03 6.46 1.92
CA ALA A 146 34.32 7.63 2.73
C ALA A 146 33.11 8.11 3.56
N GLY A 147 31.96 7.43 3.48
CA GLY A 147 30.73 7.80 4.18
C GLY A 147 29.93 8.92 3.52
N ILE A 148 30.24 9.26 2.26
CA ILE A 148 29.52 10.33 1.53
C ILE A 148 28.17 9.78 1.07
N PRO A 149 27.03 10.39 1.46
CA PRO A 149 25.70 9.91 1.10
C PRO A 149 25.38 10.24 -0.36
N THR A 150 24.70 9.32 -1.03
CA THR A 150 24.03 9.50 -2.33
C THR A 150 22.59 9.06 -2.17
N THR A 151 21.65 9.96 -2.45
CA THR A 151 20.22 9.74 -2.24
C THR A 151 19.49 9.59 -3.56
N THR A 152 18.62 8.59 -3.65
CA THR A 152 17.71 8.34 -4.77
C THR A 152 16.29 8.23 -4.23
N GLU A 153 15.33 8.89 -4.88
CA GLU A 153 13.91 8.81 -4.53
C GLU A 153 13.12 8.10 -5.62
N GLU A 154 12.18 7.24 -5.22
CA GLU A 154 11.23 6.57 -6.10
C GLU A 154 9.81 6.73 -5.56
N VAL A 155 8.86 7.09 -6.43
CA VAL A 155 7.44 7.11 -6.09
C VAL A 155 6.87 5.70 -6.24
N VAL A 156 6.65 5.03 -5.11
CA VAL A 156 6.17 3.64 -5.06
C VAL A 156 4.65 3.52 -4.99
N GLY A 157 3.95 4.63 -4.74
CA GLY A 157 2.49 4.67 -4.75
C GLY A 157 1.95 6.06 -5.05
N ARG A 158 0.83 6.09 -5.78
CA ARG A 158 0.06 7.30 -6.10
C ARG A 158 -1.42 7.04 -5.83
N GLY A 159 -2.13 8.07 -5.39
CA GLY A 159 -3.58 8.05 -5.20
C GLY A 159 -4.11 9.41 -4.77
N ASP A 160 -5.42 9.53 -4.62
CA ASP A 160 -6.06 10.79 -4.23
C ASP A 160 -5.87 11.13 -2.74
N PHE A 161 -5.70 10.11 -1.91
CA PHE A 161 -5.17 10.25 -0.56
C PHE A 161 -4.47 8.97 -0.11
N LEU A 162 -3.30 9.12 0.49
CA LEU A 162 -2.44 8.10 1.05
C LEU A 162 -1.94 8.55 2.42
N SER A 163 -1.97 7.67 3.40
CA SER A 163 -1.38 7.90 4.72
C SER A 163 -0.66 6.65 5.18
N LEU A 164 0.53 6.85 5.74
CA LEU A 164 1.30 5.83 6.41
C LEU A 164 1.27 6.09 7.91
N GLN A 165 1.15 5.02 8.68
CA GLN A 165 1.30 5.03 10.12
C GLN A 165 2.01 3.76 10.55
N PHE A 166 3.13 3.93 11.25
CA PHE A 166 3.94 2.86 11.81
C PHE A 166 3.76 2.88 13.32
N ASP A 167 3.30 1.78 13.90
CA ASP A 167 3.07 1.65 15.35
C ASP A 167 3.94 0.52 15.94
N TRP A 168 4.84 0.89 16.83
CA TRP A 168 5.81 -0.01 17.47
C TRP A 168 5.22 -0.60 18.74
N GLN A 169 4.72 -1.81 18.63
CA GLN A 169 4.14 -2.53 19.77
C GLN A 169 5.22 -3.07 20.72
N SER A 170 6.41 -3.36 20.18
CA SER A 170 7.58 -3.78 20.96
C SER A 170 8.87 -3.54 20.15
N SER A 171 10.04 -3.84 20.71
CA SER A 171 11.32 -3.72 19.99
C SER A 171 11.38 -4.57 18.71
N ASN A 172 10.55 -5.62 18.64
CA ASN A 172 10.57 -6.62 17.58
C ASN A 172 9.25 -6.70 16.81
N LEU A 173 8.33 -5.75 17.02
CA LEU A 173 7.00 -5.80 16.41
C LEU A 173 6.56 -4.40 15.98
N VAL A 174 6.30 -4.26 14.68
CA VAL A 174 5.75 -3.04 14.08
C VAL A 174 4.47 -3.36 13.31
N ASP A 175 3.43 -2.57 13.57
CA ASP A 175 2.21 -2.57 12.79
C ASP A 175 2.30 -1.45 11.73
N VAL A 176 2.22 -1.85 10.46
CA VAL A 176 2.25 -0.96 9.30
C VAL A 176 0.82 -0.74 8.83
N THR A 177 0.31 0.47 9.06
CA THR A 177 -1.00 0.89 8.61
C THR A 177 -0.86 1.78 7.37
N VAL A 178 -1.48 1.35 6.27
CA VAL A 178 -1.62 2.15 5.05
C VAL A 178 -3.08 2.49 4.87
N ARG A 179 -3.39 3.78 4.76
CA ARG A 179 -4.72 4.26 4.40
C ARG A 179 -4.67 4.81 2.99
N ALA A 180 -5.64 4.43 2.16
CA ALA A 180 -5.75 4.88 0.79
C ALA A 180 -7.19 5.28 0.46
N ARG A 181 -7.31 6.25 -0.46
CA ARG A 181 -8.57 6.70 -1.05
C ARG A 181 -8.34 7.01 -2.53
N GLU A 182 -9.32 6.63 -3.34
CA GLU A 182 -9.37 6.85 -4.78
C GLU A 182 -10.76 7.38 -5.15
N GLY A 183 -10.83 8.31 -6.09
CA GLY A 183 -12.04 8.94 -6.61
C GLY A 183 -12.47 10.23 -5.89
N ASP A 184 -12.82 11.24 -6.69
CA ASP A 184 -13.30 12.56 -6.28
C ASP A 184 -14.82 12.62 -6.00
N THR A 185 -15.36 11.66 -5.24
CA THR A 185 -16.81 11.66 -4.93
C THR A 185 -17.07 11.98 -3.46
N SER A 186 -17.32 13.27 -3.23
CA SER A 186 -17.62 13.96 -1.96
C SER A 186 -18.69 13.33 -1.06
N GLN A 187 -19.45 12.34 -1.54
CA GLN A 187 -20.58 11.75 -0.81
C GLN A 187 -20.31 10.39 -0.16
N TYR A 188 -19.18 9.71 -0.46
CA TYR A 188 -18.92 8.36 0.07
C TYR A 188 -17.44 8.12 0.42
N HIS A 189 -16.82 9.08 1.12
CA HIS A 189 -15.45 8.92 1.61
C HIS A 189 -15.38 7.94 2.78
N LYS A 190 -15.14 6.66 2.46
CA LYS A 190 -14.56 5.73 3.42
C LYS A 190 -13.16 5.42 2.97
N ASP A 191 -12.19 5.96 3.69
CA ASP A 191 -10.80 5.59 3.54
C ASP A 191 -10.68 4.08 3.77
N VAL A 192 -9.94 3.40 2.90
CA VAL A 192 -9.61 1.99 3.10
C VAL A 192 -8.34 1.97 3.92
N SER A 193 -8.41 1.34 5.10
CA SER A 193 -7.24 1.08 5.94
C SER A 193 -6.84 -0.38 5.79
N TYR A 194 -5.56 -0.61 5.52
CA TYR A 194 -4.95 -1.93 5.54
C TYR A 194 -3.83 -1.95 6.57
N VAL A 195 -3.87 -2.93 7.47
CA VAL A 195 -2.90 -3.08 8.55
C VAL A 195 -2.15 -4.38 8.34
N SER A 196 -0.83 -4.30 8.23
CA SER A 196 0.05 -5.46 8.21
C SER A 196 0.93 -5.46 9.44
N ARG A 197 1.01 -6.62 10.10
CA ARG A 197 1.88 -6.84 11.25
C ARG A 197 3.19 -7.44 10.81
N CYS A 198 4.31 -6.81 11.17
CA CYS A 198 5.65 -7.29 10.85
C CYS A 198 6.42 -7.64 12.12
N TYR A 199 6.79 -8.92 12.25
CA TYR A 199 7.72 -9.38 13.27
C TYR A 199 9.14 -9.22 12.77
N LEU A 200 9.93 -8.51 13.56
CA LEU A 200 11.36 -8.32 13.35
C LEU A 200 12.05 -9.48 14.08
N LEU A 201 12.21 -10.61 13.39
CA LEU A 201 12.89 -11.77 13.96
C LEU A 201 14.39 -11.48 14.05
N GLY A 202 14.83 -11.00 15.22
CA GLY A 202 16.23 -10.89 15.59
C GLY A 202 16.43 -11.44 16.99
N ARG A 203 16.55 -12.76 17.10
CA ARG A 203 17.20 -13.47 18.21
C ARG A 203 17.82 -14.76 17.70
#